data_AF-A0A6P0T2I0-F1
#
_entry.id   AF-A0A6P0T2I0-F1
#
_cell.length_a   1.000
_cell.length_b   1.000
_cell.length_c   1.000
_cell.angle_alpha   90.00
_cell.angle_beta   90.00
_cell.angle_gamma   90.00
#
_symmetry.space_group_name_H-M   'P 1'
#
loop_
_entity.id
_entity.type
_entity.pdbx_description
1 polymer ?
#
loop_
_entity_poly.entity_id
_entity_poly.type
_entity_poly.pdbx_seq_one_letter_code
_entity_poly.pdbx_strand_id
1 'polypeptide(L)' 'RVARFMCKLIPSQCPFERDVKLFNHKIVHIPPMCKLNPLYDQLVGLRFRALSYLADDCGEDVSAYL' A
#
# COMPACT_ATOMS: atom_id res chain seq x y z
N ARG A 1 -9.51 -13.13 8.84
CA ARG A 1 -9.78 -11.88 9.62
C ARG A 1 -8.56 -10.97 9.71
N VAL A 2 -7.40 -11.47 10.16
CA VAL A 2 -6.15 -10.68 10.24
C VAL A 2 -5.68 -10.23 8.86
N ALA A 3 -5.66 -11.13 7.86
CA ALA A 3 -5.24 -10.78 6.49
C ALA A 3 -6.03 -9.59 5.90
N ARG A 4 -7.36 -9.58 6.04
CA ARG A 4 -8.21 -8.44 5.62
C ARG A 4 -7.87 -7.15 6.37
N PHE A 5 -7.62 -7.26 7.67
CA PHE A 5 -7.22 -6.09 8.47
C PHE A 5 -5.88 -5.53 7.99
N MET A 6 -4.91 -6.39 7.69
CA MET A 6 -3.60 -5.95 7.17
C MET A 6 -3.71 -5.33 5.78
N CYS A 7 -4.57 -5.85 4.91
CA CYS A 7 -4.84 -5.27 3.59
C CYS A 7 -5.58 -3.92 3.67
N LYS A 8 -6.31 -3.63 4.76
CA LYS A 8 -6.92 -2.32 5.00
C LYS A 8 -6.00 -1.34 5.72
N LEU A 9 -5.12 -1.84 6.59
CA LEU A 9 -4.25 -1.02 7.42
C LEU A 9 -3.01 -0.54 6.68
N ILE A 10 -2.41 -1.40 5.86
CA ILE A 10 -1.20 -1.08 5.09
C ILE A 10 -1.65 -0.64 3.69
N PRO A 11 -1.40 0.59 3.23
CA PRO A 11 -1.82 1.03 1.89
C PRO A 11 -1.02 0.36 0.75
N SER A 12 -1.61 0.23 -0.46
CA SER A 12 -0.91 -0.24 -1.68
C SER A 12 0.09 0.77 -2.20
N GLN A 13 -0.22 2.06 -2.07
CA GLN A 13 0.63 3.16 -2.47
C GLN A 13 1.36 3.71 -1.25
N CYS A 14 2.60 4.13 -1.47
CA CYS A 14 3.36 4.77 -0.42
C CYS A 14 2.74 6.13 -0.07
N PRO A 15 2.31 6.35 1.18
CA PRO A 15 1.60 7.58 1.56
C PRO A 15 2.47 8.85 1.43
N PHE A 16 3.78 8.68 1.35
CA PHE A 16 4.73 9.77 1.20
C PHE A 16 4.95 10.17 -0.26
N GLU A 17 4.75 9.26 -1.21
CA GLU A 17 4.82 9.59 -2.62
C GLU A 17 3.51 10.25 -3.03
N ARG A 18 3.55 11.56 -3.24
CA ARG A 18 2.37 12.32 -3.66
C ARG A 18 2.77 13.51 -4.49
N ASP A 19 1.95 13.79 -5.49
CA ASP A 19 2.07 14.99 -6.32
C ASP A 19 1.26 16.12 -5.70
N VAL A 20 1.93 17.22 -5.36
CA VAL A 20 1.26 18.45 -4.92
C VAL A 20 0.88 19.25 -6.17
N LYS A 21 -0.42 19.26 -6.48
CA LYS A 21 -1.00 20.07 -7.56
C LYS A 21 -1.73 21.27 -6.96
N LEU A 22 -1.44 22.47 -7.46
CA LEU A 22 -2.18 23.69 -7.18
C LEU A 22 -2.70 24.23 -8.52
N PHE A 23 -3.97 24.60 -8.57
CA PHE A 23 -4.64 25.08 -9.80
C PHE A 23 -4.49 24.13 -11.01
N ASN A 24 -4.56 22.81 -10.77
CA ASN A 24 -4.39 21.77 -11.80
C ASN A 24 -2.98 21.68 -12.43
N HIS A 25 -2.00 22.42 -11.90
CA HIS A 25 -0.59 22.33 -12.30
C HIS A 25 0.23 21.61 -11.22
N LYS A 26 1.04 20.62 -11.63
CA LYS A 26 1.93 19.85 -10.75
C LYS A 26 3.13 20.74 -10.38
N ILE A 27 3.22 21.14 -9.10
CA ILE A 27 4.29 22.04 -8.63
C ILE A 27 5.47 21.23 -8.09
N VAL A 28 5.21 20.23 -7.25
CA VAL A 28 6.27 19.41 -6.63
C VAL A 28 5.84 17.95 -6.61
N HIS A 29 6.75 17.08 -7.03
CA HIS A 29 6.64 15.63 -6.82
C HIS A 29 7.39 15.29 -5.53
N ILE A 30 6.68 14.81 -4.50
CA ILE A 30 7.32 14.30 -3.29
C ILE A 30 7.77 12.88 -3.62
N PRO A 31 9.09 12.61 -3.61
CA PRO A 31 9.60 11.29 -3.95
C PRO A 31 9.13 10.25 -2.92
N PRO A 32 9.16 8.96 -3.28
CA PRO A 32 8.85 7.88 -2.36
C PRO A 32 9.89 7.84 -1.22
N MET A 33 9.59 8.53 -0.12
CA MET A 33 10.36 8.48 1.13
C MET A 33 10.06 7.20 1.93
N CYS A 34 9.59 6.17 1.26
CA CYS A 34 9.08 4.94 1.87
C CYS A 34 10.20 4.16 2.57
N LYS A 35 11.46 4.35 2.17
CA LYS A 35 12.64 3.75 2.82
C LYS A 35 13.09 4.45 4.11
N LEU A 36 12.52 5.61 4.48
CA LEU A 36 12.86 6.29 5.74
C LEU A 36 12.33 5.51 6.95
N ASN A 37 11.28 4.72 6.77
CA ASN A 37 10.80 3.79 7.79
C ASN A 37 11.55 2.45 7.68
N PRO A 38 12.39 2.08 8.67
CA PRO A 38 13.17 0.85 8.64
C PRO A 38 12.32 -0.43 8.58
N LEU A 39 11.02 -0.35 8.88
CA LEU A 39 10.07 -1.47 8.83
C LEU A 39 9.24 -1.52 7.53
N TYR A 40 9.49 -0.63 6.56
CA TYR A 40 8.67 -0.52 5.35
C TYR A 40 8.62 -1.81 4.53
N ASP A 41 9.79 -2.37 4.19
CA ASP A 41 9.87 -3.57 3.36
C ASP A 41 9.17 -4.77 4.02
N GLN A 42 9.21 -4.82 5.36
CA GLN A 42 8.54 -5.86 6.14
C GLN A 42 7.02 -5.69 6.10
N LEU A 43 6.52 -4.47 6.21
CA LEU A 43 5.08 -4.16 6.10
C LEU A 43 4.55 -4.45 4.69
N VAL A 44 5.28 -4.06 3.64
CA VAL A 44 4.90 -4.38 2.25
C VAL A 44 4.91 -5.89 2.02
N GLY A 45 5.94 -6.59 2.49
CA GLY A 45 6.00 -8.05 2.40
C GLY A 45 4.89 -8.76 3.20
N LEU A 46 4.44 -8.17 4.31
CA LEU A 46 3.32 -8.68 5.10
C LEU A 46 1.98 -8.46 4.38
N ARG A 47 1.79 -7.29 3.76
CA ARG A 47 0.62 -6.98 2.93
C ARG A 47 0.53 -7.91 1.72
N PHE A 48 1.64 -8.13 1.01
CA PHE A 48 1.68 -9.05 -0.12
C PHE A 48 1.26 -10.47 0.30
N ARG A 49 1.84 -10.99 1.38
CA ARG A 49 1.45 -12.30 1.92
C ARG A 49 -0.01 -12.37 2.33
N ALA A 50 -0.56 -11.31 2.92
CA ALA A 50 -1.97 -11.24 3.27
C ALA A 50 -2.89 -11.23 2.03
N LEU A 51 -2.50 -10.51 0.96
CA LEU A 51 -3.21 -10.49 -0.31
C LEU A 51 -3.19 -11.87 -0.98
N SER A 52 -2.02 -12.49 -1.12
CA SER A 52 -1.90 -13.84 -1.70
C SER A 52 -2.72 -14.86 -0.92
N TYR A 53 -2.67 -14.83 0.42
CA TYR A 53 -3.50 -15.73 1.24
C TYR A 53 -5.01 -15.52 1.02
N LEU A 54 -5.46 -14.28 0.85
CA LEU A 54 -6.88 -14.01 0.58
C LEU A 54 -7.29 -14.43 -0.83
N ALA A 55 -6.43 -14.26 -1.83
CA ALA A 55 -6.72 -14.61 -3.21
C ALA A 55 -6.60 -16.12 -3.49
N ASP A 56 -5.48 -16.72 -3.08
CA ASP A 56 -5.09 -18.09 -3.49
C ASP A 56 -5.69 -19.14 -2.54
N ASP A 57 -5.56 -18.96 -1.22
CA ASP A 57 -6.05 -19.93 -0.23
C ASP A 57 -7.53 -19.74 0.10
N CYS A 58 -7.99 -18.49 0.20
CA CYS A 58 -9.38 -18.17 0.59
C CYS A 58 -10.32 -17.95 -0.61
N GLY A 59 -9.80 -17.69 -1.80
CA GLY A 59 -10.61 -17.37 -2.99
C GLY A 59 -11.45 -16.09 -2.88
N GLU A 60 -11.07 -15.15 -2.00
CA GLU A 60 -11.76 -13.86 -1.86
C GLU A 60 -11.37 -12.92 -3.02
N ASP A 61 -12.32 -12.10 -3.50
CA ASP A 61 -12.00 -11.03 -4.45
C ASP A 61 -11.18 -9.94 -3.75
N VAL A 62 -9.90 -9.84 -4.12
CA VAL A 62 -8.94 -8.89 -3.56
C VAL A 62 -8.88 -7.57 -4.33
N SER A 63 -9.69 -7.39 -5.38
CA SER A 63 -9.72 -6.16 -6.19
C SER A 63 -10.02 -4.91 -5.35
N ALA A 64 -10.80 -5.07 -4.28
CA ALA A 64 -11.11 -4.01 -3.32
C ALA A 64 -9.89 -3.53 -2.50
N TYR A 65 -8.77 -4.24 -2.54
CA TYR A 65 -7.55 -3.91 -1.82
C TYR A 65 -6.42 -3.43 -2.75
N LEU A 66 -6.57 -3.40 -4.07
CA LEU A 66 -5.51 -2.96 -4.99
C LEU A 66 -5.39 -1.43 -5.03
#